data_AF-A0A1Q3JVA4-F1
#
_entry.id   AF-A0A1Q3JVA4-F1
#
_cell.length_a   1.000
_cell.length_b   1.000
_cell.length_c   1.000
_cell.angle_alpha   90.00
_cell.angle_beta   90.00
_cell.angle_gamma   90.00
#
_symmetry.space_group_name_H-M   'P 1'
#
loop_
_entity.id
_entity.type
_entity.pdbx_description
1 polymer ?
#
loop_
_entity_poly.entity_id
_entity_poly.type
_entity_poly.pdbx_seq_one_letter_code
_entity_poly.pdbx_strand_id
1 'polypeptide(L)'
;MTRSLSFAAIAAFTLNPALTPVFAGDYRVPAARSGAGMHAQSLSLGIGKSVVVDLPSDVKDVLVADPKIANAVVRSAQRAYIIGAAVGQTNIIFFDANGQQIAAYDIAVTRDLNGLRTALKQLLPNAAIKVDGLGDGVMLSGWVSSPIEAQQAGDLAARLADGAQKVVNNIAVRGRDQVMLKVTVAEVARTVIKQLGIDLSANMNYGTAVVNFNNANPFTAYGRTLTGNSLVGSFGGSSAVPAVTATLRAMESVGVVRTLAEPNLTAISGESATFISGGEFPIPAGYSCDPTTHVCTTQIKFKKFGISLNFTPVVLTEGRISLRVMTEVSELSNENAITLTQAVGNSLTVPSIRTRRAETTLEIPSGGSMAMAGLIQEQTKQAVNGLPGLTQLPVLGSLFRSRDYVNGQTELMVLVTPYVVRAVAQKDLSRPDDGFVDASDPQADLLGSINRIYGAPGRAGPARHYRGSYGFITD
;
A
#
# COMPACT_ATOMS: atom_id res chain seq x y z
N MET A 1 11.97 -1.89 80.42
CA MET A 1 12.85 -0.92 81.10
C MET A 1 12.36 0.49 80.75
N THR A 2 12.02 1.26 81.80
CA THR A 2 12.02 2.75 81.90
C THR A 2 11.26 3.58 80.85
N ARG A 3 10.11 4.18 81.19
CA ARG A 3 9.89 5.53 81.82
C ARG A 3 10.18 6.68 80.81
N SER A 4 9.36 7.73 80.58
CA SER A 4 8.36 8.39 81.43
C SER A 4 7.73 9.64 80.78
N LEU A 5 6.44 9.86 81.07
CA LEU A 5 5.75 11.10 81.54
C LEU A 5 5.58 12.39 80.69
N SER A 6 4.31 12.85 80.61
CA SER A 6 3.76 14.18 81.03
C SER A 6 2.23 14.20 80.78
N PHE A 7 1.35 13.88 81.74
CA PHE A 7 0.52 14.77 82.61
C PHE A 7 -0.18 15.94 81.87
N ALA A 8 -1.52 15.88 81.64
CA ALA A 8 -2.63 16.42 82.47
C ALA A 8 -2.98 17.89 82.11
N ALA A 9 -4.20 18.44 82.10
CA ALA A 9 -5.52 18.04 82.59
C ALA A 9 -6.60 19.04 82.08
N ILE A 10 -7.87 18.59 82.00
CA ILE A 10 -9.13 19.28 82.40
C ILE A 10 -9.54 20.54 81.60
N ALA A 11 -10.47 20.45 80.65
CA ALA A 11 -11.93 20.64 80.77
C ALA A 11 -12.40 22.10 80.97
N ALA A 12 -13.16 22.64 80.01
CA ALA A 12 -14.44 23.34 80.22
C ALA A 12 -15.02 23.92 78.91
N PHE A 13 -16.35 24.03 78.90
CA PHE A 13 -17.21 24.91 78.12
C PHE A 13 -17.90 24.41 76.84
N THR A 14 -19.14 24.01 77.09
CA THR A 14 -20.34 23.81 76.27
C THR A 14 -20.83 25.08 75.54
N LEU A 15 -21.68 24.84 74.53
CA LEU A 15 -22.71 25.70 73.89
C LEU A 15 -22.29 26.61 72.72
N ASN A 16 -22.65 26.21 71.49
CA ASN A 16 -23.33 27.11 70.55
C ASN A 16 -24.09 26.33 69.44
N PRO A 17 -25.22 26.85 68.91
CA PRO A 17 -26.20 26.09 68.15
C PRO A 17 -25.87 25.98 66.67
N ALA A 18 -26.44 24.94 66.05
CA ALA A 18 -26.41 24.67 64.62
C ALA A 18 -26.96 25.84 63.79
N LEU A 19 -26.15 26.35 62.88
CA LEU A 19 -26.59 27.17 61.76
C LEU A 19 -27.28 26.25 60.73
N THR A 20 -28.59 26.41 60.57
CA THR A 20 -29.37 25.79 59.49
C THR A 20 -28.97 26.41 58.14
N PRO A 21 -28.87 25.64 57.05
CA PRO A 21 -28.63 26.21 55.73
C PRO A 21 -29.87 26.99 55.24
N VAL A 22 -29.64 28.22 54.78
CA VAL A 22 -30.64 29.04 54.10
C VAL A 22 -30.85 28.46 52.70
N PHE A 23 -32.05 27.94 52.44
CA PHE A 23 -32.50 27.65 51.08
C PHE A 23 -32.88 28.98 50.40
N ALA A 24 -32.15 29.33 49.35
CA ALA A 24 -32.57 30.37 48.42
C ALA A 24 -33.86 29.91 47.72
N GLY A 25 -34.96 30.61 47.96
CA GLY A 25 -36.20 30.38 47.24
C GLY A 25 -36.07 30.86 45.80
N ASP A 26 -36.02 29.92 44.86
CA ASP A 26 -36.23 30.21 43.44
C ASP A 26 -37.60 30.88 43.29
N TYR A 27 -37.58 32.18 42.99
CA TYR A 27 -38.76 32.93 42.60
C TYR A 27 -39.14 32.49 41.19
N ARG A 28 -39.83 31.35 41.06
CA ARG A 28 -40.49 30.98 39.81
C ARG A 28 -41.68 31.90 39.63
N VAL A 29 -41.58 32.81 38.66
CA VAL A 29 -42.75 33.50 38.09
C VAL A 29 -43.73 32.40 37.67
N PRO A 30 -44.99 32.41 38.16
CA PRO A 30 -45.97 31.45 37.68
C PRO A 30 -46.18 31.73 36.20
N ALA A 31 -45.90 30.73 35.35
CA ALA A 31 -46.33 30.73 33.98
C ALA A 31 -47.84 31.01 33.96
N ALA A 32 -48.24 32.05 33.21
CA ALA A 32 -49.63 32.33 32.96
C ALA A 32 -50.30 31.03 32.48
N ARG A 33 -51.35 30.60 33.18
CA ARG A 33 -52.20 29.50 32.74
C ARG A 33 -52.80 29.92 31.39
N SER A 34 -52.26 29.39 30.31
CA SER A 34 -52.93 29.42 29.01
C SER A 34 -54.28 28.73 29.20
N GLY A 35 -55.37 29.49 29.03
CA GLY A 35 -56.69 28.90 28.80
C GLY A 35 -56.60 27.87 27.69
N ALA A 36 -57.49 26.88 27.70
CA ALA A 36 -57.57 25.77 26.75
C ALA A 36 -57.50 26.28 25.30
N GLY A 37 -56.28 26.41 24.78
CA GLY A 37 -55.98 26.85 23.44
C GLY A 37 -55.97 25.62 22.56
N MET A 38 -56.78 25.65 21.50
CA MET A 38 -56.73 24.64 20.46
C MET A 38 -55.28 24.46 19.99
N HIS A 39 -54.78 23.23 20.04
CA HIS A 39 -53.43 22.89 19.57
C HIS A 39 -53.28 23.28 18.09
N ALA A 40 -52.23 24.02 17.77
CA ALA A 40 -51.89 24.32 16.38
C ALA A 40 -51.62 23.02 15.63
N GLN A 41 -52.29 22.84 14.47
CA GLN A 41 -52.12 21.67 13.63
C GLN A 41 -50.92 21.89 12.70
N SER A 42 -49.97 20.96 12.66
CA SER A 42 -48.82 21.07 11.76
C SER A 42 -49.21 20.69 10.34
N LEU A 43 -48.89 21.55 9.38
CA LEU A 43 -49.19 21.37 7.96
C LEU A 43 -47.93 21.59 7.12
N SER A 44 -47.48 20.54 6.42
CA SER A 44 -46.35 20.66 5.49
C SER A 44 -46.85 20.99 4.08
N LEU A 45 -46.29 22.04 3.48
CA LEU A 45 -46.65 22.52 2.14
C LEU A 45 -45.42 22.61 1.25
N GLY A 46 -45.62 22.38 -0.05
CA GLY A 46 -44.61 22.65 -1.07
C GLY A 46 -44.63 24.11 -1.52
N ILE A 47 -43.49 24.66 -1.93
CA ILE A 47 -43.44 25.98 -2.60
C ILE A 47 -44.39 25.97 -3.81
N GLY A 48 -45.25 26.98 -3.92
CA GLY A 48 -46.23 27.13 -5.01
C GLY A 48 -47.38 26.12 -4.96
N LYS A 49 -47.51 25.34 -3.88
CA LYS A 49 -48.64 24.44 -3.65
C LYS A 49 -49.65 25.07 -2.70
N SER A 50 -50.91 24.68 -2.87
CA SER A 50 -52.01 25.12 -2.02
C SER A 50 -52.78 23.92 -1.45
N VAL A 51 -53.22 24.04 -0.20
CA VAL A 51 -54.13 23.08 0.43
C VAL A 51 -55.40 23.80 0.86
N VAL A 52 -56.52 23.12 0.69
CA VAL A 52 -57.82 23.57 1.18
C VAL A 52 -58.00 23.07 2.60
N VAL A 53 -58.42 23.98 3.48
CA VAL A 53 -58.67 23.69 4.87
C VAL A 53 -60.12 24.07 5.18
N ASP A 54 -60.87 23.10 5.70
CA ASP A 54 -62.22 23.31 6.21
C ASP A 54 -62.13 23.77 7.68
N LEU A 55 -62.81 24.89 8.00
CA LEU A 55 -62.81 25.49 9.32
C LEU A 55 -64.06 25.05 10.11
N PRO A 56 -63.96 24.79 11.41
CA PRO A 56 -65.08 24.28 12.22
C PRO A 56 -66.19 25.30 12.48
N SER A 57 -65.95 26.59 12.24
CA SER A 57 -66.94 27.66 12.37
C SER A 57 -66.65 28.81 11.39
N ASP A 58 -67.60 29.77 11.33
CA ASP A 58 -67.54 30.88 10.38
C ASP A 58 -66.38 31.86 10.69
N VAL A 59 -65.43 31.95 9.77
CA VAL A 59 -64.27 32.83 9.89
C VAL A 59 -64.60 34.26 9.52
N LYS A 60 -64.09 35.22 10.31
CA LYS A 60 -64.19 36.66 10.04
C LYS A 60 -62.84 37.31 9.83
N ASP A 61 -61.82 36.83 10.50
CA ASP A 61 -60.48 37.41 10.41
C ASP A 61 -59.40 36.32 10.31
N VAL A 62 -58.28 36.65 9.65
CA VAL A 62 -57.13 35.76 9.50
C VAL A 62 -55.84 36.50 9.79
N LEU A 63 -55.02 35.92 10.65
CA LEU A 63 -53.69 36.42 10.95
C LEU A 63 -52.65 35.47 10.36
N VAL A 64 -51.77 36.04 9.54
CA VAL A 64 -50.63 35.33 8.95
C VAL A 64 -49.38 35.98 9.51
N ALA A 65 -48.53 35.22 10.19
CA ALA A 65 -47.33 35.79 10.82
C ALA A 65 -46.29 36.27 9.80
N ASP A 66 -46.05 35.50 8.74
CA ASP A 66 -45.20 35.91 7.63
C ASP A 66 -45.85 35.59 6.27
N PRO A 67 -46.49 36.58 5.62
CA PRO A 67 -47.15 36.37 4.33
C PRO A 67 -46.16 36.12 3.17
N LYS A 68 -44.84 36.33 3.37
CA LYS A 68 -43.82 35.99 2.37
C LYS A 68 -43.57 34.48 2.33
N ILE A 69 -43.77 33.77 3.44
CA ILE A 69 -43.56 32.32 3.55
C ILE A 69 -44.81 31.57 3.10
N ALA A 70 -45.96 31.89 3.67
CA ALA A 70 -47.24 31.30 3.26
C ALA A 70 -48.36 32.34 3.38
N ASN A 71 -49.36 32.25 2.51
CA ASN A 71 -50.51 33.15 2.51
C ASN A 71 -51.81 32.34 2.64
N ALA A 72 -52.80 32.89 3.35
CA ALA A 72 -54.13 32.29 3.47
C ALA A 72 -55.18 33.17 2.81
N VAL A 73 -56.01 32.56 1.97
CA VAL A 73 -57.12 33.22 1.29
C VAL A 73 -58.42 32.52 1.66
N VAL A 74 -59.29 33.23 2.37
CA VAL A 74 -60.64 32.75 2.71
C VAL A 74 -61.52 32.85 1.47
N ARG A 75 -62.18 31.75 1.10
CA ARG A 75 -63.08 31.68 -0.07
C ARG A 75 -64.56 31.57 0.31
N SER A 76 -64.87 30.96 1.45
CA SER A 76 -66.22 30.92 2.05
C SER A 76 -66.11 31.02 3.57
N ALA A 77 -67.23 31.17 4.28
CA ALA A 77 -67.25 31.30 5.73
C ALA A 77 -66.54 30.14 6.46
N GLN A 78 -66.45 28.95 5.86
CA GLN A 78 -65.83 27.77 6.47
C GLN A 78 -64.71 27.15 5.61
N ARG A 79 -64.21 27.84 4.57
CA ARG A 79 -63.11 27.33 3.73
C ARG A 79 -62.03 28.36 3.47
N ALA A 80 -60.80 27.98 3.76
CA ALA A 80 -59.61 28.75 3.46
C ALA A 80 -58.63 27.95 2.58
N TYR A 81 -57.94 28.65 1.69
CA TYR A 81 -56.82 28.12 0.91
C TYR A 81 -55.53 28.62 1.54
N ILE A 82 -54.65 27.71 1.91
CA ILE A 82 -53.31 28.04 2.39
C ILE A 82 -52.33 27.75 1.25
N ILE A 83 -51.54 28.76 0.87
CA ILE A 83 -50.62 28.73 -0.27
C ILE A 83 -49.20 28.96 0.22
N GLY A 84 -48.28 28.03 -0.06
CA GLY A 84 -46.86 28.22 0.24
C GLY A 84 -46.20 29.11 -0.82
N ALA A 85 -45.60 30.22 -0.40
CA ALA A 85 -44.94 31.19 -1.28
C ALA A 85 -43.41 31.06 -1.27
N ALA A 86 -42.80 30.95 -0.08
CA ALA A 86 -41.35 30.79 0.08
C ALA A 86 -41.01 29.77 1.16
N VAL A 87 -39.78 29.24 1.14
CA VAL A 87 -39.31 28.26 2.12
C VAL A 87 -39.20 28.90 3.50
N GLY A 88 -39.74 28.22 4.51
CA GLY A 88 -39.69 28.68 5.89
C GLY A 88 -40.77 28.07 6.77
N GLN A 89 -40.83 28.53 8.01
CA GLN A 89 -41.89 28.18 8.95
C GLN A 89 -42.70 29.44 9.28
N THR A 90 -44.01 29.31 9.27
CA THR A 90 -44.93 30.39 9.65
C THR A 90 -46.18 29.80 10.26
N ASN A 91 -46.93 30.59 11.01
CA ASN A 91 -48.21 30.17 11.59
C ASN A 91 -49.35 31.04 11.05
N ILE A 92 -50.51 30.40 10.85
CA ILE A 92 -51.74 31.05 10.40
C ILE A 92 -52.83 30.74 11.41
N ILE A 93 -53.49 31.79 11.90
CA ILE A 93 -54.53 31.72 12.92
C ILE A 93 -55.82 32.33 12.35
N PHE A 94 -56.92 31.60 12.50
CA PHE A 94 -58.25 32.02 12.04
C PHE A 94 -59.12 32.40 13.25
N PHE A 95 -59.85 33.52 13.16
CA PHE A 95 -60.70 34.04 14.23
C PHE A 95 -62.17 34.17 13.81
N ASP A 96 -63.07 34.03 14.78
CA ASP A 96 -64.50 34.22 14.62
C ASP A 96 -64.93 35.69 14.79
N ALA A 97 -66.23 35.96 14.64
CA ALA A 97 -66.79 37.30 14.81
C ALA A 97 -66.60 37.89 16.22
N ASN A 98 -66.34 37.04 17.23
CA ASN A 98 -66.15 37.43 18.63
C ASN A 98 -64.66 37.53 19.00
N GLY A 99 -63.76 37.42 18.02
CA GLY A 99 -62.30 37.44 18.23
C GLY A 99 -61.75 36.18 18.90
N GLN A 100 -62.53 35.09 18.96
CA GLN A 100 -62.06 33.81 19.48
C GLN A 100 -61.32 33.02 18.39
N GLN A 101 -60.24 32.35 18.77
CA GLN A 101 -59.48 31.50 17.87
C GLN A 101 -60.29 30.26 17.46
N ILE A 102 -60.49 30.09 16.16
CA ILE A 102 -61.20 28.95 15.56
C ILE A 102 -60.22 27.82 15.24
N ALA A 103 -59.06 28.16 14.67
CA ALA A 103 -58.05 27.21 14.26
C ALA A 103 -56.68 27.89 14.17
N ALA A 104 -55.63 27.15 14.45
CA ALA A 104 -54.24 27.56 14.21
C ALA A 104 -53.51 26.46 13.44
N TYR A 105 -52.73 26.87 12.44
CA TYR A 105 -51.92 25.99 11.63
C TYR A 105 -50.46 26.42 11.67
N ASP A 106 -49.58 25.51 12.05
CA ASP A 106 -48.13 25.68 11.96
C ASP A 106 -47.67 25.13 10.61
N ILE A 107 -47.28 26.03 9.72
CA ILE A 107 -46.96 25.71 8.34
C ILE A 107 -45.45 25.60 8.17
N ALA A 108 -45.00 24.47 7.64
CA ALA A 108 -43.64 24.27 7.18
C ALA A 108 -43.62 24.17 5.65
N VAL A 109 -43.17 25.25 4.99
CA VAL A 109 -43.02 25.28 3.53
C VAL A 109 -41.65 24.72 3.17
N THR A 110 -41.63 23.60 2.45
CA THR A 110 -40.41 22.93 1.98
C THR A 110 -40.36 22.91 0.45
N ARG A 111 -39.16 22.79 -0.12
CA ARG A 111 -39.01 22.61 -1.57
C ARG A 111 -39.57 21.24 -1.97
N ASP A 112 -40.20 21.15 -3.15
CA ASP A 112 -40.61 19.84 -3.68
C ASP A 112 -39.38 19.06 -4.14
N LEU A 113 -39.06 18.00 -3.40
CA LEU A 113 -37.89 17.15 -3.65
C LEU A 113 -38.26 15.85 -4.41
N ASN A 114 -39.52 15.70 -4.84
CA ASN A 114 -39.97 14.46 -5.49
C ASN A 114 -39.29 14.23 -6.84
N GLY A 115 -39.02 15.30 -7.60
CA GLY A 115 -38.25 15.22 -8.84
C GLY A 115 -36.83 14.70 -8.61
N LEU A 116 -36.13 15.25 -7.61
CA LEU A 116 -34.78 14.82 -7.24
C LEU A 116 -34.76 13.37 -6.75
N ARG A 117 -35.72 12.97 -5.92
CA ARG A 117 -35.85 11.58 -5.44
C ARG A 117 -36.04 10.60 -6.60
N THR A 118 -36.86 10.97 -7.58
CA THR A 118 -37.13 10.13 -8.77
C THR A 118 -35.88 10.00 -9.64
N ALA A 119 -35.19 11.11 -9.91
CA ALA A 119 -33.96 11.12 -10.69
C ALA A 119 -32.84 10.30 -10.03
N LEU A 120 -32.63 10.46 -8.71
CA LEU A 120 -31.65 9.68 -7.97
C LEU A 120 -31.97 8.19 -7.98
N LYS A 121 -33.24 7.80 -7.83
CA LYS A 121 -33.66 6.40 -7.85
C LYS A 121 -33.50 5.75 -9.24
N GLN A 122 -33.66 6.52 -10.31
CA GLN A 122 -33.44 6.06 -11.68
C GLN A 122 -31.96 5.90 -12.02
N LEU A 123 -31.11 6.82 -11.56
CA LEU A 123 -29.66 6.78 -11.81
C LEU A 123 -28.96 5.73 -10.93
N LEU A 124 -29.36 5.63 -9.66
CA LEU A 124 -28.73 4.79 -8.64
C LEU A 124 -29.77 3.84 -8.01
N PRO A 125 -30.23 2.80 -8.73
CA PRO A 125 -31.28 1.91 -8.25
C PRO A 125 -30.88 1.08 -7.02
N ASN A 126 -29.59 0.83 -6.83
CA ASN A 126 -29.04 0.04 -5.72
C ASN A 126 -28.69 0.89 -4.50
N ALA A 127 -28.75 2.22 -4.61
CA ALA A 127 -28.43 3.14 -3.53
C ALA A 127 -29.66 3.44 -2.67
N ALA A 128 -29.47 3.50 -1.36
CA ALA A 128 -30.52 3.89 -0.41
C ALA A 128 -30.27 5.33 0.02
N ILE A 129 -30.58 6.29 -0.85
CA ILE A 129 -30.39 7.73 -0.59
C ILE A 129 -31.73 8.34 -0.15
N LYS A 130 -31.73 8.93 1.04
CA LYS A 130 -32.82 9.76 1.56
C LYS A 130 -32.49 11.23 1.30
N VAL A 131 -33.49 11.95 0.81
CA VAL A 131 -33.40 13.37 0.46
C VAL A 131 -34.34 14.14 1.38
N ASP A 132 -33.76 14.99 2.23
CA ASP A 132 -34.47 15.86 3.16
C ASP A 132 -34.14 17.33 2.85
N GLY A 133 -35.10 18.23 3.06
CA GLY A 133 -34.90 19.68 2.89
C GLY A 133 -34.31 20.28 4.16
N LEU A 134 -33.27 21.10 4.04
CA LEU A 134 -32.62 21.81 5.13
C LEU A 134 -32.67 23.32 4.87
N GLY A 135 -33.76 23.97 5.29
CA GLY A 135 -34.03 25.35 4.88
C GLY A 135 -34.09 25.45 3.36
N ASP A 136 -33.34 26.38 2.78
CA ASP A 136 -33.21 26.55 1.32
C ASP A 136 -32.29 25.50 0.65
N GLY A 137 -31.65 24.62 1.43
CA GLY A 137 -30.76 23.58 0.95
C GLY A 137 -31.35 22.17 0.96
N VAL A 138 -30.55 21.21 0.46
CA VAL A 138 -30.88 19.79 0.41
C VAL A 138 -29.82 19.00 1.17
N MET A 139 -30.26 18.10 2.04
CA MET A 139 -29.40 17.14 2.69
C MET A 139 -29.60 15.77 2.05
N LEU A 140 -28.50 15.17 1.61
CA LEU A 140 -28.45 13.79 1.15
C LEU A 140 -27.93 12.93 2.29
N SER A 141 -28.67 11.88 2.64
CA SER A 141 -28.26 10.90 3.65
C SER A 141 -28.54 9.49 3.19
N GLY A 142 -27.92 8.50 3.84
CA GLY A 142 -28.11 7.08 3.50
C GLY A 142 -26.84 6.44 2.97
N TRP A 143 -26.97 5.44 2.10
CA TRP A 143 -25.86 4.58 1.70
C TRP A 143 -25.73 4.38 0.20
N VAL A 144 -24.49 4.39 -0.30
CA VAL A 144 -24.12 4.02 -1.69
C VAL A 144 -23.04 2.94 -1.69
N SER A 145 -22.79 2.31 -2.85
CA SER A 145 -21.82 1.22 -2.97
C SER A 145 -20.41 1.70 -3.28
N SER A 146 -20.26 2.87 -3.92
CA SER A 146 -18.96 3.41 -4.34
C SER A 146 -18.83 4.91 -4.02
N PRO A 147 -17.62 5.41 -3.71
CA PRO A 147 -17.38 6.85 -3.58
C PRO A 147 -17.78 7.65 -4.83
N ILE A 148 -17.65 7.06 -6.03
CA ILE A 148 -18.05 7.69 -7.29
C ILE A 148 -19.56 7.94 -7.34
N GLU A 149 -20.37 6.99 -6.85
CA GLU A 149 -21.83 7.16 -6.77
C GLU A 149 -22.21 8.27 -5.78
N ALA A 150 -21.51 8.37 -4.64
CA ALA A 150 -21.72 9.45 -3.66
C ALA A 150 -21.48 10.83 -4.28
N GLN A 151 -20.42 10.95 -5.09
CA GLN A 151 -20.07 12.19 -5.77
C GLN A 151 -21.09 12.55 -6.85
N GLN A 152 -21.48 11.58 -7.69
CA GLN A 152 -22.52 11.77 -8.71
C GLN A 152 -23.87 12.19 -8.11
N ALA A 153 -24.27 11.61 -6.97
CA ALA A 153 -25.48 12.00 -6.27
C ALA A 153 -25.42 13.46 -5.76
N GLY A 154 -24.26 13.86 -5.23
CA GLY A 154 -23.99 15.23 -4.80
C GLY A 154 -24.07 16.23 -5.96
N ASP A 155 -23.44 15.90 -7.09
CA ASP A 155 -23.44 16.74 -8.29
C ASP A 155 -24.85 16.93 -8.89
N LEU A 156 -25.66 15.86 -8.89
CA LEU A 156 -27.05 15.92 -9.35
C LEU A 156 -27.90 16.80 -8.43
N ALA A 157 -27.76 16.64 -7.11
CA ALA A 157 -28.47 17.48 -6.15
C ALA A 157 -28.05 18.94 -6.26
N ALA A 158 -26.76 19.23 -6.49
CA ALA A 158 -26.25 20.59 -6.65
C ALA A 158 -26.87 21.32 -7.86
N ARG A 159 -27.09 20.60 -8.97
CA ARG A 159 -27.75 21.13 -10.16
C ARG A 159 -29.23 21.45 -9.95
N LEU A 160 -29.91 20.71 -9.08
CA LEU A 160 -31.35 20.87 -8.81
C LEU A 160 -31.66 21.78 -7.61
N ALA A 161 -30.67 22.01 -6.73
CA ALA A 161 -30.77 22.87 -5.54
C ALA A 161 -30.23 24.29 -5.75
N ASP A 162 -30.04 24.73 -7.00
CA ASP A 162 -29.51 26.06 -7.36
C ASP A 162 -28.12 26.36 -6.77
N GLY A 163 -27.24 25.35 -6.69
CA GLY A 163 -25.82 25.52 -6.34
C GLY A 163 -25.28 24.52 -5.32
N ALA A 164 -23.98 24.22 -5.43
CA ALA A 164 -23.30 23.25 -4.56
C ALA A 164 -23.26 23.67 -3.08
N GLN A 165 -23.29 24.97 -2.78
CA GLN A 165 -23.27 25.49 -1.41
C GLN A 165 -24.54 25.17 -0.61
N LYS A 166 -25.63 24.81 -1.30
CA LYS A 166 -26.91 24.47 -0.70
C LYS A 166 -27.09 22.96 -0.52
N VAL A 167 -26.08 22.15 -0.84
CA VAL A 167 -26.16 20.68 -0.73
C VAL A 167 -25.22 20.18 0.34
N VAL A 168 -25.77 19.49 1.33
CA VAL A 168 -25.00 18.77 2.35
C VAL A 168 -24.98 17.30 1.99
N ASN A 169 -23.83 16.79 1.58
CA ASN A 169 -23.63 15.37 1.27
C ASN A 169 -23.21 14.61 2.53
N ASN A 170 -24.17 13.92 3.15
CA ASN A 170 -23.97 13.04 4.30
C ASN A 170 -24.26 11.57 3.91
N ILE A 171 -24.01 11.22 2.65
CA ILE A 171 -24.08 9.84 2.16
C ILE A 171 -22.86 9.08 2.68
N ALA A 172 -23.09 7.91 3.25
CA ALA A 172 -22.02 7.03 3.69
C ALA A 172 -21.81 5.89 2.67
N VAL A 173 -20.56 5.56 2.37
CA VAL A 173 -20.22 4.49 1.44
C VAL A 173 -20.23 3.15 2.20
N ARG A 174 -21.11 2.23 1.79
CA ARG A 174 -21.30 0.94 2.44
C ARG A 174 -20.25 -0.04 1.94
N GLY A 175 -19.39 -0.50 2.85
CA GLY A 175 -18.31 -1.41 2.53
C GLY A 175 -17.10 -0.64 2.00
N ARG A 176 -16.05 -0.54 2.81
CA ARG A 176 -14.73 -0.21 2.25
C ARG A 176 -14.28 -1.48 1.55
N ASP A 177 -14.46 -1.56 0.24
CA ASP A 177 -13.85 -2.64 -0.52
C ASP A 177 -12.34 -2.59 -0.27
N GLN A 178 -11.84 -3.66 0.32
CA GLN A 178 -10.41 -3.83 0.55
C GLN A 178 -9.85 -4.62 -0.61
N VAL A 179 -8.74 -4.16 -1.14
CA VAL A 179 -8.02 -4.84 -2.22
C VAL A 179 -6.69 -5.31 -1.67
N MET A 180 -6.48 -6.61 -1.69
CA MET A 180 -5.18 -7.23 -1.47
C MET A 180 -4.46 -7.32 -2.81
N LEU A 181 -3.27 -6.75 -2.91
CA LEU A 181 -2.41 -6.89 -4.05
C LEU A 181 -1.35 -7.96 -3.77
N LYS A 182 -1.27 -8.98 -4.62
CA LYS A 182 -0.13 -9.90 -4.68
C LYS A 182 0.73 -9.53 -5.89
N VAL A 183 2.00 -9.20 -5.65
CA VAL A 183 2.97 -9.02 -6.71
C VAL A 183 3.96 -10.17 -6.66
N THR A 184 4.31 -10.72 -7.82
CA THR A 184 5.33 -11.75 -7.95
C THR A 184 6.44 -11.23 -8.86
N VAL A 185 7.64 -11.05 -8.31
CA VAL A 185 8.85 -10.70 -9.05
C VAL A 185 9.68 -11.97 -9.16
N ALA A 186 9.79 -12.51 -10.36
CA ALA A 186 10.55 -13.72 -10.64
C ALA A 186 11.70 -13.39 -11.60
N GLU A 187 12.91 -13.80 -11.25
CA GLU A 187 14.08 -13.67 -12.10
C GLU A 187 14.85 -14.98 -12.15
N VAL A 188 15.35 -15.29 -13.35
CA VAL A 188 16.27 -16.39 -13.61
C VAL A 188 17.49 -15.83 -14.31
N ALA A 189 18.66 -15.99 -13.71
CA ALA A 189 19.94 -15.62 -14.30
C ALA A 189 20.77 -16.89 -14.53
N ARG A 190 21.18 -17.12 -15.77
CA ARG A 190 22.00 -18.26 -16.19
C ARG A 190 23.32 -17.76 -16.76
N THR A 191 24.42 -18.33 -16.29
CA THR A 191 25.75 -18.02 -16.81
C THR A 191 26.43 -19.32 -17.24
N VAL A 192 26.87 -19.39 -18.49
CA VAL A 192 27.60 -20.51 -19.06
C VAL A 192 28.99 -20.03 -19.44
N ILE A 193 30.01 -20.65 -18.85
CA ILE A 193 31.42 -20.38 -19.12
C ILE A 193 32.03 -21.63 -19.72
N LYS A 194 32.68 -21.50 -20.88
CA LYS A 194 33.44 -22.56 -21.53
C LYS A 194 34.82 -22.03 -21.86
N GLN A 195 35.84 -22.67 -21.32
CA GLN A 195 37.23 -22.34 -21.56
C GLN A 195 37.98 -23.59 -22.00
N LEU A 196 38.67 -23.48 -23.13
CA LEU A 196 39.57 -24.53 -23.60
C LEU A 196 40.75 -23.87 -24.29
N GLY A 197 41.96 -24.13 -23.82
CA GLY A 197 43.15 -23.58 -24.43
C GLY A 197 44.44 -24.18 -23.90
N ILE A 198 45.50 -24.01 -24.68
CA ILE A 198 46.87 -24.34 -24.28
C ILE A 198 47.67 -23.04 -24.37
N ASP A 199 48.23 -22.60 -23.25
CA ASP A 199 49.21 -21.53 -23.24
C ASP A 199 50.60 -22.17 -23.38
N LEU A 200 51.34 -21.79 -24.42
CA LEU A 200 52.72 -22.26 -24.64
C LEU A 200 53.70 -21.13 -24.37
N SER A 201 54.68 -21.39 -23.51
CA SER A 201 55.86 -20.55 -23.37
C SER A 201 57.10 -21.36 -23.73
N ALA A 202 58.00 -20.77 -24.51
CA ALA A 202 59.29 -21.37 -24.79
C ALA A 202 60.40 -20.33 -24.65
N ASN A 203 61.50 -20.73 -24.03
CA ASN A 203 62.69 -19.91 -23.86
C ASN A 203 63.84 -20.61 -24.57
N MET A 204 64.43 -19.93 -25.54
CA MET A 204 65.57 -20.41 -26.32
C MET A 204 66.75 -19.48 -26.10
N ASN A 205 67.84 -20.04 -25.58
CA ASN A 205 69.09 -19.32 -25.39
C ASN A 205 70.05 -19.72 -26.52
N TYR A 206 70.52 -18.75 -27.30
CA TYR A 206 71.57 -18.97 -28.30
C TYR A 206 72.70 -17.96 -28.07
N GLY A 207 73.79 -18.42 -27.43
CA GLY A 207 74.85 -17.53 -26.96
C GLY A 207 74.36 -16.59 -25.85
N THR A 208 74.47 -15.28 -26.06
CA THR A 208 73.95 -14.24 -25.16
C THR A 208 72.54 -13.76 -25.53
N ALA A 209 71.97 -14.23 -26.64
CA ALA A 209 70.63 -13.86 -27.09
C ALA A 209 69.57 -14.80 -26.51
N VAL A 210 68.56 -14.22 -25.86
CA VAL A 210 67.40 -14.95 -25.33
C VAL A 210 66.19 -14.66 -26.20
N VAL A 211 65.66 -15.68 -26.87
CA VAL A 211 64.42 -15.62 -27.65
C VAL A 211 63.31 -16.23 -26.82
N ASN A 212 62.31 -15.42 -26.48
CA ASN A 212 61.15 -15.84 -25.71
C ASN A 212 59.94 -15.93 -26.64
N PHE A 213 59.35 -17.12 -26.73
CA PHE A 213 58.04 -17.33 -27.31
C PHE A 213 57.05 -17.41 -26.15
N ASN A 214 56.04 -16.56 -26.18
CA ASN A 214 55.00 -16.60 -25.16
C ASN A 214 53.65 -16.45 -25.84
N ASN A 215 52.83 -17.49 -25.73
CA ASN A 215 51.44 -17.46 -26.10
C ASN A 215 50.61 -17.60 -24.82
N ALA A 216 50.61 -16.55 -24.01
CA ALA A 216 49.67 -16.40 -22.92
C ALA A 216 48.48 -15.58 -23.40
N ASN A 217 47.27 -16.01 -23.08
CA ASN A 217 46.04 -15.25 -23.31
C ASN A 217 46.03 -13.94 -22.48
N PRO A 218 46.26 -12.74 -23.07
CA PRO A 218 46.24 -11.48 -22.35
C PRO A 218 44.83 -10.85 -22.31
N PHE A 219 43.92 -11.34 -23.16
CA PHE A 219 42.61 -10.76 -23.45
C PHE A 219 41.50 -11.80 -23.22
N THR A 220 41.41 -12.29 -21.99
CA THR A 220 40.30 -13.16 -21.58
C THR A 220 38.98 -12.39 -21.60
N ALA A 221 37.85 -13.08 -21.76
CA ALA A 221 36.52 -12.45 -21.83
C ALA A 221 36.15 -11.54 -20.62
N TYR A 222 36.88 -11.65 -19.50
CA TYR A 222 36.73 -10.83 -18.29
C TYR A 222 38.00 -10.03 -17.91
N GLY A 223 39.03 -9.98 -18.76
CA GLY A 223 40.28 -9.25 -18.47
C GLY A 223 41.11 -9.82 -17.32
N ARG A 224 40.78 -11.03 -16.85
CA ARG A 224 41.48 -11.80 -15.82
C ARG A 224 41.28 -13.30 -16.07
N THR A 225 42.26 -14.12 -15.66
CA THR A 225 42.17 -15.58 -15.76
C THR A 225 40.91 -16.06 -15.06
N LEU A 226 40.01 -16.74 -15.78
CA LEU A 226 38.72 -17.15 -15.24
C LEU A 226 38.88 -18.17 -14.10
N THR A 227 39.88 -19.05 -14.17
CA THR A 227 40.18 -20.06 -13.13
C THR A 227 41.66 -20.48 -13.08
N GLY A 228 42.07 -21.04 -11.94
CA GLY A 228 43.43 -21.57 -11.70
C GLY A 228 43.62 -23.05 -12.04
N ASN A 229 42.62 -23.74 -12.59
CA ASN A 229 42.74 -25.14 -13.02
C ASN A 229 43.61 -25.22 -14.26
N SER A 230 44.88 -25.57 -14.06
CA SER A 230 45.86 -25.68 -15.13
C SER A 230 46.68 -26.95 -14.95
N LEU A 231 46.83 -27.69 -16.06
CA LEU A 231 47.75 -28.81 -16.14
C LEU A 231 49.01 -28.29 -16.84
N VAL A 232 50.11 -28.24 -16.10
CA VAL A 232 51.39 -27.73 -16.59
C VAL A 232 52.32 -28.90 -16.92
N GLY A 233 52.76 -28.99 -18.17
CA GLY A 233 53.83 -29.87 -18.60
C GLY A 233 55.03 -29.03 -19.04
N SER A 234 56.24 -29.43 -18.65
CA SER A 234 57.48 -28.77 -19.07
C SER A 234 58.43 -29.77 -19.70
N PHE A 235 59.14 -29.34 -20.74
CA PHE A 235 60.12 -30.11 -21.50
C PHE A 235 61.37 -29.25 -21.76
N GLY A 236 62.57 -29.81 -21.56
CA GLY A 236 63.84 -29.09 -21.75
C GLY A 236 64.32 -28.35 -20.49
N GLY A 237 65.34 -27.47 -20.63
CA GLY A 237 65.89 -26.69 -19.50
C GLY A 237 67.42 -26.66 -19.37
N SER A 238 68.16 -27.40 -20.20
CA SER A 238 69.62 -27.30 -20.32
C SER A 238 70.04 -26.27 -21.36
N SER A 239 71.24 -25.67 -21.26
CA SER A 239 71.74 -24.62 -22.17
C SER A 239 71.71 -24.95 -23.68
N ALA A 240 71.52 -26.22 -24.06
CA ALA A 240 71.44 -26.70 -25.44
C ALA A 240 70.02 -27.09 -25.91
N VAL A 241 69.02 -27.18 -25.02
CA VAL A 241 67.65 -27.63 -25.35
C VAL A 241 66.65 -26.54 -24.97
N PRO A 242 65.79 -26.09 -25.92
CA PRO A 242 64.71 -25.14 -25.64
C PRO A 242 63.88 -25.59 -24.44
N ALA A 243 63.69 -24.70 -23.47
CA ALA A 243 62.73 -24.96 -22.40
C ALA A 243 61.34 -24.61 -22.93
N VAL A 244 60.45 -25.59 -23.04
CA VAL A 244 59.07 -25.42 -23.48
C VAL A 244 58.14 -25.81 -22.34
N THR A 245 57.31 -24.87 -21.91
CA THR A 245 56.25 -25.10 -20.94
C THR A 245 54.90 -25.00 -21.66
N ALA A 246 54.08 -26.03 -21.53
CA ALA A 246 52.71 -26.07 -22.03
C ALA A 246 51.75 -26.13 -20.85
N THR A 247 50.80 -25.19 -20.83
CA THR A 247 49.77 -25.10 -19.78
C THR A 247 48.41 -25.34 -20.42
N LEU A 248 47.84 -26.53 -20.20
CA LEU A 248 46.49 -26.86 -20.65
C LEU A 248 45.47 -26.35 -19.64
N ARG A 249 44.48 -25.62 -20.13
CA ARG A 249 43.33 -25.11 -19.38
C ARG A 249 42.05 -25.61 -20.06
N ALA A 250 41.25 -26.36 -19.32
CA ALA A 250 39.97 -26.89 -19.80
C ALA A 250 38.93 -26.79 -18.68
N MET A 251 37.83 -26.10 -18.96
CA MET A 251 36.75 -25.88 -18.01
C MET A 251 35.42 -25.65 -18.73
N GLU A 252 34.36 -26.24 -18.19
CA GLU A 252 32.98 -25.84 -18.43
C GLU A 252 32.32 -25.59 -17.08
N SER A 253 31.71 -24.42 -16.90
CA SER A 253 31.00 -24.03 -15.69
C SER A 253 29.63 -23.47 -16.07
N VAL A 254 28.59 -23.96 -15.41
CA VAL A 254 27.21 -23.51 -15.61
C VAL A 254 26.64 -23.12 -14.26
N GLY A 255 26.27 -21.85 -14.12
CA GLY A 255 25.58 -21.32 -12.95
C GLY A 255 24.15 -20.93 -13.30
N VAL A 256 23.22 -21.17 -12.38
CA VAL A 256 21.85 -20.67 -12.45
C VAL A 256 21.49 -20.08 -11.09
N VAL A 257 20.91 -18.89 -11.09
CA VAL A 257 20.38 -18.22 -9.91
C VAL A 257 18.91 -17.91 -10.18
N ARG A 258 18.06 -18.23 -9.21
CA ARG A 258 16.63 -17.89 -9.24
C ARG A 258 16.30 -16.98 -8.06
N THR A 259 15.70 -15.84 -8.36
CA THR A 259 15.21 -14.90 -7.36
C THR A 259 13.69 -14.83 -7.45
N LEU A 260 12.99 -14.99 -6.32
CA LEU A 260 11.54 -14.88 -6.22
C LEU A 260 11.20 -13.97 -5.03
N ALA A 261 10.48 -12.88 -5.30
CA ALA A 261 9.90 -12.03 -4.28
C ALA A 261 8.38 -11.96 -4.47
N GLU A 262 7.62 -12.26 -3.41
CA GLU A 262 6.15 -12.21 -3.44
C GLU A 262 5.58 -11.27 -2.37
N PRO A 263 5.74 -9.94 -2.48
CA PRO A 263 5.12 -9.03 -1.53
C PRO A 263 3.60 -9.02 -1.70
N ASN A 264 2.91 -8.99 -0.56
CA ASN A 264 1.47 -8.83 -0.48
C ASN A 264 1.11 -7.66 0.46
N LEU A 265 0.12 -6.86 0.07
CA LEU A 265 -0.35 -5.74 0.88
C LEU A 265 -1.83 -5.48 0.61
N THR A 266 -2.58 -5.14 1.65
CA THR A 266 -4.02 -4.81 1.53
C THR A 266 -4.23 -3.32 1.75
N ALA A 267 -5.07 -2.70 0.92
CA ALA A 267 -5.41 -1.29 0.99
C ALA A 267 -6.92 -1.09 0.78
N ILE A 268 -7.46 0.03 1.25
CA ILE A 268 -8.82 0.43 0.90
C ILE A 268 -8.84 1.02 -0.51
N SER A 269 -9.93 0.77 -1.25
CA SER A 269 -10.22 1.44 -2.52
C SER A 269 -10.10 2.98 -2.39
N GLY A 270 -9.24 3.57 -3.22
CA GLY A 270 -8.91 4.99 -3.27
C GLY A 270 -7.74 5.42 -2.39
N GLU A 271 -7.20 4.54 -1.54
CA GLU A 271 -6.17 4.89 -0.56
C GLU A 271 -4.83 4.23 -0.92
N SER A 272 -3.75 5.01 -0.89
CA SER A 272 -2.40 4.49 -1.16
C SER A 272 -1.88 3.68 0.02
N ALA A 273 -1.26 2.54 -0.24
CA ALA A 273 -0.56 1.75 0.75
C ALA A 273 0.87 1.47 0.32
N THR A 274 1.78 1.46 1.30
CA THR A 274 3.20 1.19 1.09
C THR A 274 3.68 0.07 2.00
N PHE A 275 4.40 -0.89 1.44
CA PHE A 275 5.08 -1.97 2.14
C PHE A 275 6.57 -1.90 1.82
N ILE A 276 7.41 -1.92 2.87
CA ILE A 276 8.86 -1.93 2.74
C ILE A 276 9.38 -3.07 3.59
N SER A 277 10.20 -3.94 2.99
CA SER A 277 10.89 -5.03 3.67
C SER A 277 12.32 -5.06 3.19
N GLY A 278 13.26 -4.77 4.07
CA GLY A 278 14.65 -4.56 3.68
C GLY A 278 15.50 -4.02 4.80
N GLY A 279 16.73 -3.62 4.44
CA GLY A 279 17.70 -3.07 5.37
C GLY A 279 18.32 -1.78 4.84
N GLU A 280 19.26 -1.25 5.61
CA GLU A 280 20.08 -0.10 5.23
C GLU A 280 21.53 -0.53 5.08
N PHE A 281 22.13 -0.17 3.94
CA PHE A 281 23.52 -0.43 3.63
C PHE A 281 24.35 0.85 3.79
N PRO A 282 25.41 0.86 4.64
CA PRO A 282 26.26 2.02 4.82
C PRO A 282 27.21 2.20 3.62
N ILE A 283 27.18 3.38 3.00
CA ILE A 283 28.11 3.82 1.96
C ILE A 283 29.00 4.96 2.47
N PRO A 284 30.34 4.90 2.29
CA PRO A 284 31.22 6.02 2.59
C PRO A 284 30.89 7.23 1.70
N ALA A 285 30.57 8.37 2.31
CA ALA A 285 30.19 9.61 1.62
C ALA A 285 31.32 10.65 1.55
N GLY A 286 32.50 10.32 2.09
CA GLY A 286 33.69 11.19 2.11
C GLY A 286 34.29 11.31 3.50
N TYR A 287 35.17 12.30 3.67
CA TYR A 287 35.82 12.63 4.93
C TYR A 287 35.44 14.05 5.36
N SER A 288 35.13 14.23 6.64
CA SER A 288 35.03 15.54 7.27
C SER A 288 36.26 15.74 8.14
N CYS A 289 37.11 16.70 7.77
CA CYS A 289 38.31 17.03 8.52
C CYS A 289 38.07 18.30 9.33
N ASP A 290 38.35 18.23 10.63
CA ASP A 290 38.35 19.43 11.48
C ASP A 290 39.55 20.31 11.09
N PRO A 291 39.34 21.58 10.71
CA PRO A 291 40.41 22.48 10.27
C PRO A 291 41.42 22.83 11.37
N THR A 292 41.10 22.55 12.64
CA THR A 292 41.96 22.89 13.79
C THR A 292 42.77 21.67 14.25
N THR A 293 42.12 20.53 14.44
CA THR A 293 42.77 19.30 14.94
C THR A 293 43.34 18.42 13.83
N HIS A 294 43.05 18.72 12.55
CA HIS A 294 43.45 17.94 11.38
C HIS A 294 43.02 16.46 11.42
N VAL A 295 42.09 16.10 12.30
CA VAL A 295 41.51 14.75 12.38
C VAL A 295 40.38 14.63 11.36
N CYS A 296 40.50 13.68 10.45
CA CYS A 296 39.49 13.38 9.45
C CYS A 296 38.63 12.19 9.90
N THR A 297 37.31 12.40 9.98
CA THR A 297 36.32 11.35 10.27
C THR A 297 35.61 10.93 8.99
N THR A 298 35.34 9.63 8.83
CA THR A 298 34.59 9.11 7.68
C THR A 298 33.11 9.42 7.84
N GLN A 299 32.51 10.01 6.82
CA GLN A 299 31.07 10.24 6.78
C GLN A 299 30.40 9.00 6.19
N ILE A 300 29.43 8.44 6.91
CA ILE A 300 28.67 7.25 6.47
C ILE A 300 27.26 7.70 6.08
N LYS A 301 26.85 7.40 4.86
CA LYS A 301 25.48 7.60 4.39
C LYS A 301 24.78 6.24 4.29
N PHE A 302 23.58 6.12 4.83
CA PHE A 302 22.82 4.87 4.74
C PHE A 302 21.94 4.87 3.48
N LYS A 303 21.96 3.76 2.74
CA LYS A 303 21.14 3.54 1.55
C LYS A 303 20.25 2.33 1.76
N LYS A 304 18.93 2.53 1.66
CA LYS A 304 17.93 1.46 1.77
C LYS A 304 18.03 0.49 0.59
N PHE A 305 17.87 -0.80 0.88
CA PHE A 305 17.71 -1.88 -0.10
C PHE A 305 16.66 -2.88 0.39
N GLY A 306 16.17 -3.75 -0.48
CA GLY A 306 15.10 -4.71 -0.23
C GLY A 306 13.91 -4.51 -1.18
N ILE A 307 12.73 -4.94 -0.73
CA ILE A 307 11.48 -4.89 -1.47
C ILE A 307 10.68 -3.66 -1.02
N SER A 308 10.20 -2.88 -1.97
CA SER A 308 9.27 -1.77 -1.75
C SER A 308 8.09 -1.91 -2.71
N LEU A 309 6.88 -1.93 -2.17
CA LEU A 309 5.63 -1.98 -2.91
C LEU A 309 4.79 -0.78 -2.50
N ASN A 310 4.50 0.11 -3.43
CA ASN A 310 3.51 1.16 -3.29
C ASN A 310 2.39 0.91 -4.29
N PHE A 311 1.14 0.90 -3.83
CA PHE A 311 0.02 0.82 -4.72
C PHE A 311 -1.20 1.60 -4.24
N THR A 312 -2.02 2.02 -5.18
CA THR A 312 -3.33 2.64 -4.95
C THR A 312 -4.37 1.90 -5.77
N PRO A 313 -5.28 1.12 -5.14
CA PRO A 313 -6.35 0.44 -5.85
C PRO A 313 -7.60 1.32 -5.96
N VAL A 314 -8.37 1.18 -7.03
CA VAL A 314 -9.70 1.79 -7.17
C VAL A 314 -10.62 0.73 -7.77
N VAL A 315 -11.62 0.32 -7.00
CA VAL A 315 -12.65 -0.62 -7.46
C VAL A 315 -13.63 0.13 -8.37
N LEU A 316 -13.78 -0.36 -9.60
CA LEU A 316 -14.67 0.19 -10.61
C LEU A 316 -16.00 -0.59 -10.64
N THR A 317 -17.01 0.04 -11.22
CA THR A 317 -18.22 -0.66 -11.68
C THR A 317 -17.82 -1.77 -12.66
N GLU A 318 -18.51 -2.92 -12.60
CA GLU A 318 -18.18 -4.16 -13.34
C GLU A 318 -17.14 -5.09 -12.67
N GLY A 319 -16.72 -4.81 -11.43
CA GLY A 319 -15.84 -5.70 -10.65
C GLY A 319 -14.39 -5.73 -11.13
N ARG A 320 -14.01 -4.76 -11.97
CA ARG A 320 -12.63 -4.48 -12.34
C ARG A 320 -11.97 -3.56 -11.32
N ILE A 321 -10.65 -3.66 -11.21
CA ILE A 321 -9.86 -2.91 -10.26
C ILE A 321 -8.80 -2.16 -11.06
N SER A 322 -8.88 -0.83 -11.03
CA SER A 322 -7.81 0.02 -11.52
C SER A 322 -6.73 0.10 -10.45
N LEU A 323 -5.49 -0.14 -10.83
CA LEU A 323 -4.35 -0.21 -9.93
C LEU A 323 -3.27 0.72 -10.43
N ARG A 324 -2.82 1.67 -9.61
CA ARG A 324 -1.50 2.28 -9.79
C ARG A 324 -0.52 1.50 -8.94
N VAL A 325 0.48 0.87 -9.56
CA VAL A 325 1.44 0.00 -8.88
C VAL A 325 2.86 0.49 -9.15
N MET A 326 3.63 0.64 -8.09
CA MET A 326 5.07 0.92 -8.11
C MET A 326 5.77 -0.14 -7.27
N THR A 327 6.55 -0.99 -7.93
CA THR A 327 7.29 -2.07 -7.28
C THR A 327 8.78 -1.87 -7.48
N GLU A 328 9.55 -2.03 -6.41
CA GLU A 328 11.00 -2.00 -6.43
C GLU A 328 11.55 -3.20 -5.66
N VAL A 329 12.46 -3.95 -6.29
CA VAL A 329 13.24 -5.00 -5.65
C VAL A 329 14.70 -4.66 -5.80
N SER A 330 15.39 -4.53 -4.67
CA SER A 330 16.79 -4.19 -4.63
C SER A 330 17.56 -5.19 -3.77
N GLU A 331 18.70 -5.63 -4.29
CA GLU A 331 19.58 -6.58 -3.64
C GLU A 331 21.02 -6.08 -3.69
N LEU A 332 21.84 -6.57 -2.77
CA LEU A 332 23.26 -6.26 -2.73
C LEU A 332 23.98 -7.12 -3.79
N SER A 333 24.78 -6.50 -4.65
CA SER A 333 25.52 -7.16 -5.73
C SER A 333 26.99 -6.73 -5.76
N ASN A 334 27.86 -7.69 -6.08
CA ASN A 334 29.29 -7.45 -6.24
C ASN A 334 29.71 -7.08 -7.68
N GLU A 335 28.77 -7.09 -8.63
CA GLU A 335 29.05 -6.93 -10.07
C GLU A 335 29.63 -5.54 -10.44
N ASN A 336 29.45 -4.53 -9.59
CA ASN A 336 30.07 -3.21 -9.69
C ASN A 336 30.60 -2.71 -8.34
N ALA A 337 31.14 -3.62 -7.52
CA ALA A 337 31.69 -3.25 -6.22
C ALA A 337 32.96 -2.39 -6.34
N ILE A 338 33.13 -1.43 -5.44
CA ILE A 338 34.35 -0.63 -5.33
C ILE A 338 35.24 -1.29 -4.27
N THR A 339 36.46 -1.67 -4.66
CA THR A 339 37.48 -2.16 -3.73
C THR A 339 38.40 -1.03 -3.33
N LEU A 340 38.27 -0.54 -2.10
CA LEU A 340 39.16 0.46 -1.52
C LEU A 340 40.34 -0.27 -0.87
N THR A 341 41.50 -0.27 -1.53
CA THR A 341 42.75 -0.76 -0.94
C THR A 341 43.34 0.32 -0.03
N GLN A 342 43.35 0.07 1.28
CA GLN A 342 44.12 0.91 2.21
C GLN A 342 45.58 0.46 2.26
N ALA A 343 46.48 1.39 2.58
CA ALA A 343 47.93 1.21 2.59
C ALA A 343 48.45 0.07 3.53
N VAL A 344 47.60 -0.46 4.41
CA VAL A 344 47.92 -1.55 5.35
C VAL A 344 47.06 -2.77 5.05
N GLY A 345 47.27 -3.42 3.90
CA GLY A 345 46.84 -4.81 3.59
C GLY A 345 45.34 -5.13 3.56
N ASN A 346 44.46 -4.27 4.08
CA ASN A 346 43.02 -4.49 4.13
C ASN A 346 42.34 -3.81 2.94
N SER A 347 41.65 -4.62 2.13
CA SER A 347 40.76 -4.13 1.07
C SER A 347 39.33 -4.08 1.60
N LEU A 348 38.71 -2.90 1.57
CA LEU A 348 37.29 -2.72 1.86
C LEU A 348 36.52 -2.82 0.55
N THR A 349 35.74 -3.88 0.38
CA THR A 349 34.85 -4.04 -0.78
C THR A 349 33.48 -3.46 -0.42
N VAL A 350 33.12 -2.35 -1.08
CA VAL A 350 31.79 -1.75 -0.98
C VAL A 350 30.94 -2.31 -2.11
N PRO A 351 29.98 -3.22 -1.84
CA PRO A 351 29.11 -3.75 -2.88
C PRO A 351 28.19 -2.67 -3.48
N SER A 352 27.75 -2.95 -4.70
CA SER A 352 26.74 -2.16 -5.40
C SER A 352 25.32 -2.62 -5.05
N ILE A 353 24.32 -1.81 -5.37
CA ILE A 353 22.91 -2.20 -5.26
C ILE A 353 22.36 -2.43 -6.66
N ARG A 354 21.81 -3.62 -6.88
CA ARG A 354 21.09 -3.96 -8.11
C ARG A 354 19.61 -3.76 -7.86
N THR A 355 19.02 -2.78 -8.56
CA THR A 355 17.62 -2.38 -8.38
C THR A 355 16.79 -2.71 -9.62
N ARG A 356 15.63 -3.33 -9.41
CA ARG A 356 14.59 -3.57 -10.41
C ARG A 356 13.38 -2.75 -10.01
N ARG A 357 12.93 -1.85 -10.88
CA ARG A 357 11.82 -0.94 -10.61
C ARG A 357 10.85 -0.96 -11.78
N ALA A 358 9.56 -1.05 -11.49
CA ALA A 358 8.48 -0.89 -12.45
C ALA A 358 7.38 -0.02 -11.85
N GLU A 359 6.85 0.94 -12.61
CA GLU A 359 5.71 1.76 -12.26
C GLU A 359 4.73 1.77 -13.44
N THR A 360 3.47 1.44 -13.19
CA THR A 360 2.43 1.43 -14.23
C THR A 360 1.04 1.50 -13.62
N THR A 361 0.05 1.82 -14.46
CA THR A 361 -1.37 1.77 -14.14
C THR A 361 -2.04 0.67 -14.96
N LEU A 362 -2.74 -0.24 -14.29
CA LEU A 362 -3.31 -1.45 -14.87
C LEU A 362 -4.79 -1.55 -14.49
N GLU A 363 -5.61 -2.18 -15.32
CA GLU A 363 -6.98 -2.53 -14.97
C GLU A 363 -7.16 -4.04 -15.07
N ILE A 364 -7.48 -4.68 -13.94
CA ILE A 364 -7.49 -6.14 -13.81
C ILE A 364 -8.75 -6.56 -13.04
N PRO A 365 -9.46 -7.63 -13.44
CA PRO A 365 -10.55 -8.18 -12.63
C PRO A 365 -10.03 -8.79 -11.32
N SER A 366 -10.89 -8.86 -10.29
CA SER A 366 -10.53 -9.53 -9.02
C SER A 366 -10.14 -11.00 -9.27
N GLY A 367 -8.95 -11.39 -8.81
CA GLY A 367 -8.36 -12.72 -9.00
C GLY A 367 -7.67 -12.91 -10.36
N GLY A 368 -7.78 -11.97 -11.29
CA GLY A 368 -7.05 -11.99 -12.55
C GLY A 368 -5.57 -11.65 -12.33
N SER A 369 -4.67 -12.22 -13.14
CA SER A 369 -3.24 -11.92 -13.11
C SER A 369 -2.81 -11.27 -14.41
N MET A 370 -1.93 -10.27 -14.34
CA MET A 370 -1.35 -9.60 -15.50
C MET A 370 0.15 -9.38 -15.28
N ALA A 371 0.96 -9.64 -16.32
CA ALA A 371 2.36 -9.26 -16.31
C ALA A 371 2.48 -7.74 -16.45
N MET A 372 3.05 -7.08 -15.44
CA MET A 372 3.29 -5.63 -15.46
C MET A 372 4.60 -5.26 -16.20
N ALA A 373 5.58 -6.16 -16.18
CA ALA A 373 6.87 -5.97 -16.82
C ALA A 373 7.53 -7.32 -17.14
N GLY A 374 8.35 -7.33 -18.19
CA GLY A 374 9.20 -8.46 -18.55
C GLY A 374 10.50 -7.96 -19.19
N LEU A 375 11.61 -8.67 -18.96
CA LEU A 375 12.90 -8.39 -19.58
C LEU A 375 13.61 -9.72 -19.85
N ILE A 376 14.12 -9.89 -21.07
CA ILE A 376 15.06 -10.95 -21.42
C ILE A 376 16.34 -10.24 -21.88
N GLN A 377 17.46 -10.56 -21.26
CA GLN A 377 18.77 -10.02 -21.58
C GLN A 377 19.72 -11.16 -21.86
N GLU A 378 20.38 -11.15 -23.01
CA GLU A 378 21.44 -12.09 -23.36
C GLU A 378 22.74 -11.33 -23.67
N GLN A 379 23.84 -11.79 -23.09
CA GLN A 379 25.18 -11.26 -23.33
C GLN A 379 26.15 -12.41 -23.59
N THR A 380 26.60 -12.50 -24.84
CA THR A 380 27.64 -13.44 -25.25
C THR A 380 28.97 -12.71 -25.41
N LYS A 381 30.04 -13.25 -24.81
CA LYS A 381 31.41 -12.80 -24.99
C LYS A 381 32.27 -13.97 -25.43
N GLN A 382 33.05 -13.77 -26.48
CA GLN A 382 33.96 -14.78 -26.98
C GLN A 382 35.32 -14.15 -27.26
N ALA A 383 36.38 -14.79 -26.80
CA ALA A 383 37.75 -14.42 -27.08
C ALA A 383 38.51 -15.65 -27.58
N VAL A 384 39.29 -15.48 -28.65
CA VAL A 384 40.17 -16.54 -29.17
C VAL A 384 41.56 -15.95 -29.30
N ASN A 385 42.53 -16.58 -28.64
CA ASN A 385 43.93 -16.20 -28.69
C ASN A 385 44.74 -17.39 -29.18
N GLY A 386 45.88 -17.17 -29.84
CA GLY A 386 46.70 -18.27 -30.31
C GLY A 386 47.89 -17.80 -31.13
N LEU A 387 48.74 -18.75 -31.54
CA LEU A 387 49.92 -18.46 -32.34
C LEU A 387 49.53 -18.19 -33.81
N PRO A 388 49.99 -17.07 -34.41
CA PRO A 388 49.73 -16.79 -35.82
C PRO A 388 50.30 -17.91 -36.69
N GLY A 389 49.57 -18.31 -37.75
CA GLY A 389 49.92 -19.43 -38.63
C GLY A 389 49.53 -20.81 -38.07
N LEU A 390 50.05 -21.17 -36.89
CA LEU A 390 49.82 -22.49 -36.26
C LEU A 390 48.35 -22.74 -35.88
N THR A 391 47.60 -21.68 -35.57
CA THR A 391 46.16 -21.71 -35.26
C THR A 391 45.29 -22.21 -36.42
N GLN A 392 45.76 -22.13 -37.67
CA GLN A 392 45.01 -22.46 -38.88
C GLN A 392 45.24 -23.89 -39.37
N LEU A 393 46.15 -24.65 -38.74
CA LEU A 393 46.42 -26.04 -39.13
C LEU A 393 45.17 -26.91 -38.94
N PRO A 394 44.80 -27.74 -39.93
CA PRO A 394 43.70 -28.68 -39.76
C PRO A 394 44.04 -29.68 -38.66
N VAL A 395 43.04 -30.05 -37.84
CA VAL A 395 43.15 -30.99 -36.70
C VAL A 395 44.01 -30.48 -35.54
N LEU A 396 45.20 -29.93 -35.78
CA LEU A 396 46.17 -29.53 -34.77
C LEU A 396 46.03 -28.08 -34.29
N GLY A 397 45.33 -27.22 -35.02
CA GLY A 397 45.18 -25.80 -34.67
C GLY A 397 44.55 -25.53 -33.30
N SER A 398 43.78 -26.49 -32.74
CA SER A 398 43.24 -26.41 -31.38
C SER A 398 44.31 -26.49 -30.29
N LEU A 399 45.48 -27.07 -30.57
CA LEU A 399 46.59 -27.17 -29.62
C LEU A 399 47.39 -25.86 -29.51
N PHE A 400 47.21 -24.94 -30.46
CA PHE A 400 47.94 -23.67 -30.54
C PHE A 400 47.03 -22.45 -30.35
N ARG A 401 45.81 -22.67 -29.84
CA ARG A 401 44.84 -21.61 -29.55
C ARG A 401 44.10 -21.86 -28.24
N SER A 402 43.70 -20.78 -27.59
CA SER A 402 42.77 -20.75 -26.48
C SER A 402 41.46 -20.08 -26.91
N ARG A 403 40.33 -20.65 -26.49
CA ARG A 403 38.99 -20.11 -26.69
C ARG A 403 38.31 -19.96 -25.34
N ASP A 404 37.95 -18.72 -25.03
CA ASP A 404 37.08 -18.36 -23.92
C ASP A 404 35.70 -18.01 -24.48
N TYR A 405 34.66 -18.63 -23.94
CA TYR A 405 33.27 -18.38 -24.28
C TYR A 405 32.48 -18.18 -22.99
N VAL A 406 31.72 -17.10 -22.94
CA VAL A 406 30.88 -16.73 -21.80
C VAL A 406 29.52 -16.33 -22.36
N ASN A 407 28.45 -16.96 -21.90
CA ASN A 407 27.09 -16.56 -22.21
C ASN A 407 26.31 -16.31 -20.92
N GLY A 408 25.83 -15.09 -20.72
CA GLY A 408 24.94 -14.71 -19.62
C GLY A 408 23.54 -14.46 -20.16
N GLN A 409 22.53 -15.06 -19.56
CA GLN A 409 21.11 -14.88 -19.87
C GLN A 409 20.38 -14.50 -18.59
N THR A 410 19.58 -13.43 -18.62
CA THR A 410 18.74 -13.00 -17.50
C THR A 410 17.32 -12.81 -17.97
N GLU A 411 16.38 -13.44 -17.30
CA GLU A 411 14.95 -13.34 -17.54
C GLU A 411 14.27 -12.80 -16.29
N LEU A 412 13.53 -11.70 -16.41
CA LEU A 412 12.77 -11.08 -15.34
C LEU A 412 11.31 -11.00 -15.77
N MET A 413 10.40 -11.37 -14.87
CA MET A 413 8.97 -11.18 -15.03
C MET A 413 8.38 -10.64 -13.73
N VAL A 414 7.51 -9.65 -13.87
CA VAL A 414 6.75 -9.09 -12.75
C VAL A 414 5.26 -9.28 -13.01
N LEU A 415 4.58 -10.01 -12.14
CA LEU A 415 3.14 -10.27 -12.22
C LEU A 415 2.41 -9.57 -11.09
N VAL A 416 1.19 -9.12 -11.39
CA VAL A 416 0.32 -8.44 -10.45
C VAL A 416 -1.04 -9.12 -10.45
N THR A 417 -1.54 -9.45 -9.25
CA THR A 417 -2.83 -10.14 -9.06
C THR A 417 -3.59 -9.48 -7.90
N PRO A 418 -4.61 -8.65 -8.17
CA PRO A 418 -5.45 -8.07 -7.12
C PRO A 418 -6.57 -9.02 -6.69
N TYR A 419 -6.98 -8.90 -5.42
CA TYR A 419 -8.12 -9.62 -4.86
C TYR A 419 -8.97 -8.65 -4.04
N VAL A 420 -10.28 -8.64 -4.25
CA VAL A 420 -11.19 -8.03 -3.28
C VAL A 420 -11.29 -8.96 -2.08
N VAL A 421 -10.91 -8.46 -0.90
CA VAL A 421 -10.85 -9.25 0.35
C VAL A 421 -11.76 -8.65 1.42
N ARG A 422 -12.09 -9.46 2.42
CA ARG A 422 -12.85 -9.05 3.60
C ARG A 422 -12.07 -9.41 4.85
N ALA A 423 -12.21 -8.61 5.89
CA ALA A 423 -11.66 -8.95 7.19
C ALA A 423 -12.35 -10.22 7.74
N VAL A 424 -11.54 -11.12 8.30
CA VAL A 424 -11.98 -12.35 8.97
C VAL A 424 -11.65 -12.29 10.46
N ALA A 425 -12.25 -13.16 11.26
CA ALA A 425 -11.92 -13.24 12.69
C ALA A 425 -10.47 -13.72 12.88
N GLN A 426 -9.78 -13.24 13.91
CA GLN A 426 -8.37 -13.58 14.17
C GLN A 426 -8.12 -15.09 14.27
N LYS A 427 -9.08 -15.86 14.81
CA LYS A 427 -9.00 -17.32 14.92
C LYS A 427 -8.93 -18.06 13.58
N ASP A 428 -9.37 -17.41 12.50
CA ASP A 428 -9.37 -17.96 11.15
C ASP A 428 -8.08 -17.57 10.38
N LEU A 429 -7.20 -16.78 11.00
CA LEU A 429 -5.88 -16.42 10.48
C LEU A 429 -4.82 -17.38 11.06
N SER A 430 -4.04 -18.01 10.18
CA SER A 430 -2.82 -18.72 10.56
C SER A 430 -1.67 -17.73 10.69
N ARG A 431 -0.98 -17.73 11.82
CA ARG A 431 0.25 -16.96 11.98
C ARG A 431 1.47 -17.79 11.56
N PRO A 432 2.57 -17.16 11.13
CA PRO A 432 3.80 -17.88 10.83
C PRO A 432 4.40 -18.66 12.02
N ASP A 433 4.10 -18.22 13.25
CA ASP A 433 4.51 -18.83 14.52
C ASP A 433 3.53 -19.90 15.04
N ASP A 434 2.38 -20.12 14.39
CA ASP A 434 1.42 -21.13 14.83
C ASP A 434 2.04 -22.54 14.70
N GLY A 435 2.20 -23.23 15.83
CA GLY A 435 2.85 -24.54 15.89
C GLY A 435 4.39 -24.47 15.94
N PHE A 436 4.96 -23.27 16.06
CA PHE A 436 6.37 -23.11 16.41
C PHE A 436 6.58 -23.55 17.85
N VAL A 437 7.45 -24.53 18.04
CA VAL A 437 7.97 -24.95 19.34
C VAL A 437 9.47 -24.78 19.28
N ASP A 438 10.03 -24.04 20.23
CA ASP A 438 11.48 -23.99 20.42
C ASP A 438 11.97 -25.43 20.65
N ALA A 439 13.11 -25.77 20.04
CA ALA A 439 13.67 -27.10 20.19
C ALA A 439 14.01 -27.36 21.68
N SER A 440 13.28 -28.27 22.33
CA SER A 440 13.66 -28.75 23.65
C SER A 440 14.76 -29.81 23.50
N ASP A 441 15.88 -29.50 24.12
CA ASP A 441 17.20 -30.09 23.90
C ASP A 441 17.34 -31.44 24.60
N PRO A 442 17.23 -32.56 23.84
CA PRO A 442 18.41 -33.32 23.42
C PRO A 442 18.35 -33.85 21.96
N GLN A 443 17.24 -33.66 21.24
CA GLN A 443 17.13 -34.08 19.83
C GLN A 443 17.82 -33.10 18.86
N ALA A 444 17.93 -31.81 19.22
CA ALA A 444 18.59 -30.81 18.39
C ALA A 444 20.12 -31.01 18.37
N ASP A 445 20.73 -31.22 19.54
CA ASP A 445 22.17 -31.45 19.68
C ASP A 445 22.63 -32.80 19.09
N LEU A 446 21.81 -33.86 19.18
CA LEU A 446 22.19 -35.20 18.69
C LEU A 446 21.76 -35.52 17.25
N LEU A 447 20.63 -34.99 16.77
CA LEU A 447 20.05 -35.34 15.46
C LEU A 447 20.07 -34.18 14.46
N GLY A 448 20.55 -33.00 14.84
CA GLY A 448 20.70 -31.84 13.94
C GLY A 448 19.38 -31.33 13.35
N SER A 449 18.24 -31.71 13.91
CA SER A 449 16.94 -31.23 13.47
C SER A 449 16.61 -29.91 14.17
N ILE A 450 16.73 -28.80 13.43
CA ILE A 450 16.61 -27.44 13.96
C ILE A 450 15.15 -27.04 14.23
N ASN A 451 14.16 -27.72 13.63
CA ASN A 451 12.73 -27.48 13.85
C ASN A 451 11.93 -28.79 13.82
N ARG A 452 10.98 -28.96 14.74
CA ARG A 452 9.98 -30.05 14.73
C ARG A 452 8.59 -29.46 14.52
N ILE A 453 8.03 -29.63 13.33
CA ILE A 453 6.66 -29.19 13.03
C ILE A 453 5.68 -30.22 13.59
N TYR A 454 4.89 -29.87 14.60
CA TYR A 454 3.74 -30.66 15.01
C TYR A 454 2.49 -30.17 14.28
N GLY A 455 1.79 -31.07 13.59
CA GLY A 455 0.48 -30.77 13.03
C GLY A 455 -0.53 -30.53 14.16
N ALA A 456 -1.32 -29.45 14.05
CA ALA A 456 -2.43 -29.20 14.97
C ALA A 456 -3.36 -30.43 15.04
N PRO A 457 -3.75 -30.92 16.24
CA PRO A 457 -4.65 -32.05 16.37
C PRO A 457 -5.99 -31.71 15.69
N GLY A 458 -6.31 -32.44 14.61
CA GLY A 458 -7.54 -32.27 13.84
C GLY A 458 -7.39 -31.92 12.36
N ARG A 459 -6.17 -31.66 11.85
CA ARG A 459 -5.92 -31.52 10.40
C ARG A 459 -4.75 -32.38 9.94
N ALA A 460 -5.03 -33.65 9.67
CA ALA A 460 -4.16 -34.47 8.83
C ALA A 460 -4.34 -34.04 7.37
N GLY A 461 -3.54 -33.07 6.92
CA GLY A 461 -3.39 -32.85 5.48
C GLY A 461 -2.73 -34.08 4.83
N PRO A 462 -3.14 -34.48 3.62
CA PRO A 462 -2.54 -35.64 2.97
C PRO A 462 -1.04 -35.39 2.74
N ALA A 463 -0.20 -36.34 3.15
CA ALA A 463 1.23 -36.32 2.91
C ALA A 463 1.53 -36.39 1.40
N ARG A 464 1.48 -35.25 0.70
CA ARG A 464 1.91 -35.15 -0.69
C ARG A 464 3.43 -35.14 -0.75
N HIS A 465 4.00 -36.26 -1.17
CA HIS A 465 5.37 -36.32 -1.64
C HIS A 465 5.44 -35.60 -2.99
N TYR A 466 5.90 -34.35 -3.00
CA TYR A 466 6.20 -33.66 -4.26
C TYR A 466 7.50 -34.25 -4.84
N ARG A 467 7.37 -35.12 -5.84
CA ARG A 467 8.39 -35.33 -6.87
C ARG A 467 7.87 -34.67 -8.15
N GLY A 468 8.49 -33.58 -8.55
CA GLY A 468 8.22 -32.89 -9.80
C GLY A 468 9.47 -32.12 -10.23
N SER A 469 9.83 -32.28 -11.51
CA SER A 469 10.84 -31.50 -12.21
C SER A 469 10.45 -30.01 -12.23
N TYR A 470 11.41 -29.13 -11.95
CA TYR A 470 11.22 -27.68 -11.90
C TYR A 470 11.58 -27.02 -13.24
N GLY A 471 10.67 -26.21 -13.78
CA GLY A 471 10.82 -25.42 -15.01
C GLY A 471 9.45 -24.90 -15.49
N PHE A 472 9.38 -23.71 -16.10
CA PHE A 472 8.13 -23.10 -16.58
C PHE A 472 7.77 -23.42 -18.04
N ILE A 473 8.51 -24.34 -18.67
CA ILE A 473 8.21 -24.89 -20.00
C ILE A 473 8.44 -26.40 -19.89
N THR A 474 7.38 -27.18 -20.05
CA THR A 474 7.44 -28.61 -20.35
C THR A 474 7.46 -28.74 -21.87
N ASP A 475 8.54 -29.27 -22.43
CA ASP A 475 8.48 -29.93 -23.75
C ASP A 475 7.86 -31.33 -23.59
#